data_AF-A0A1W9SNG4-F1
#
_entry.id   AF-A0A1W9SNG4-F1
#
_cell.length_a   1.000
_cell.length_b   1.000
_cell.length_c   1.000
_cell.angle_alpha   90.00
_cell.angle_beta   90.00
_cell.angle_gamma   90.00
#
_symmetry.space_group_name_H-M   'P 1'
#
loop_
_entity.id
_entity.type
_entity.pdbx_description
1 polymer ?
#
loop_
_entity_poly.entity_id
_entity_poly.type
_entity_poly.pdbx_seq_one_letter_code
_entity_poly.pdbx_strand_id
1 'polypeptide(L)'
;MIELIKRHTALINTIETQFKRSIITSLPWNERLIAIKGARGVGKTTMLLQYIKENYGHKAEALYISLDDPYFYNKKLIDFADDFVAHGGQHLFIDEVHKYPDWAIEIKKIYDYNPKLKIVFTGSSLLEILNSTADLSRRALSYTMQGLSFREFLNFRYDYTFEQIKLSALLENHVEKALEIGKSLKPLKYFGEYLRIGYFPFFDDNEILYHKRLFGIINMIIDMELPTLRKVEVSKIPKIKQLLSIISQSVPFKPNISTLAAKINISRNSLLEYIYSLVDADIIMSIHKDSFGVSLLQKPDKLYLNNTNYMYALTEGEPNIGNLRMKIQYCSDLHLEFGQNSQFLQKYPIIPVADTLVLAGDITYLRNDFFENKFFDYVSDNWKQTFWIPGNHEYYCGIDMDKYQLSTPIAIRKNVFLLNNTSIKINGIFLIFSTLWSKIEKPYANYIQNNVSDFECIVSGGKILDVTTFNKLHKQSLAFLRAETKRLKSETKIIITHHLPSNQCNAIEFLGSKLNPAFCTELSGFVEKTNAHAWIYGHSHRNTPEVKIGKTRLVTNQLGYVSHNEHKTFVLDKIIMNYQ
;
A
#
# COMPACT_ATOMS: atom_id res chain seq x y z
N MET A 1 12.42 43.70 22.57
CA MET A 1 10.99 43.46 22.84
C MET A 1 10.05 44.17 21.86
N ILE A 2 10.10 45.51 21.69
CA ILE A 2 9.16 46.27 20.84
C ILE A 2 9.04 45.69 19.41
N GLU A 3 10.15 45.31 18.80
CA GLU A 3 10.14 44.72 17.46
C GLU A 3 9.41 43.36 17.39
N LEU A 4 9.59 42.51 18.40
CA LEU A 4 8.87 41.24 18.51
C LEU A 4 7.37 41.46 18.70
N ILE A 5 6.97 42.46 19.49
CA ILE A 5 5.56 42.85 19.65
C ILE A 5 4.97 43.31 18.30
N LYS A 6 5.71 44.11 17.53
CA LYS A 6 5.27 44.53 16.18
C LYS A 6 5.06 43.32 15.24
N ARG A 7 5.99 42.36 15.24
CA ARG A 7 5.89 41.12 14.45
C ARG A 7 4.70 40.27 14.90
N HIS A 8 4.53 40.09 16.21
CA HIS A 8 3.37 39.43 16.79
C HIS A 8 2.05 40.05 16.32
N THR A 9 1.89 41.37 16.48
CA THR A 9 0.66 42.08 16.07
C THR A 9 0.40 41.93 14.57
N ALA A 10 1.44 42.03 13.74
CA ALA A 10 1.30 41.83 12.30
C ALA A 10 0.78 40.42 11.96
N LEU A 11 1.31 39.38 12.62
CA LEU A 11 0.89 37.99 12.42
C LEU A 11 -0.55 37.73 12.90
N ILE A 12 -0.95 38.30 14.05
CA ILE A 12 -2.32 38.18 14.56
C ILE A 12 -3.33 38.87 13.63
N ASN A 13 -2.95 39.99 13.01
CA ASN A 13 -3.83 40.69 12.07
C ASN A 13 -4.09 39.86 10.81
N THR A 14 -3.08 39.18 10.29
CA THR A 14 -3.19 38.45 9.01
C THR A 14 -3.72 37.03 9.15
N ILE A 15 -3.67 36.41 10.35
CA ILE A 15 -4.07 35.01 10.51
C ILE A 15 -5.58 34.82 10.35
N GLU A 16 -5.97 33.88 9.49
CA GLU A 16 -7.36 33.48 9.29
C GLU A 16 -7.79 32.42 10.32
N THR A 17 -9.06 32.43 10.71
CA THR A 17 -9.62 31.53 11.74
C THR A 17 -10.75 30.64 11.22
N GLN A 18 -11.00 30.63 9.91
CA GLN A 18 -12.06 29.83 9.28
C GLN A 18 -11.87 28.33 9.53
N PHE A 19 -10.67 27.82 9.28
CA PHE A 19 -10.28 26.46 9.61
C PHE A 19 -9.29 26.44 10.78
N LYS A 20 -9.55 25.58 11.77
CA LYS A 20 -8.66 25.34 12.91
C LYS A 20 -8.36 23.87 13.03
N ARG A 21 -7.10 23.57 13.40
CA ARG A 21 -6.60 22.22 13.62
C ARG A 21 -7.32 21.61 14.83
N SER A 22 -7.82 20.39 14.73
CA SER A 22 -8.68 19.83 15.80
C SER A 22 -7.96 19.62 17.13
N ILE A 23 -6.63 19.52 17.12
CA ILE A 23 -5.84 19.39 18.35
C ILE A 23 -6.01 20.61 19.27
N ILE A 24 -6.36 21.79 18.73
CA ILE A 24 -6.54 23.04 19.50
C ILE A 24 -7.54 22.88 20.65
N THR A 25 -8.58 22.06 20.49
CA THR A 25 -9.61 21.85 21.53
C THR A 25 -9.23 20.79 22.55
N SER A 26 -8.22 19.97 22.25
CA SER A 26 -7.73 18.89 23.13
C SER A 26 -6.54 19.28 23.99
N LEU A 27 -5.89 20.41 23.68
CA LEU A 27 -4.73 20.89 24.43
C LEU A 27 -5.15 21.49 25.77
N PRO A 28 -4.45 21.18 26.88
CA PRO A 28 -4.80 21.67 28.19
C PRO A 28 -4.22 23.07 28.41
N TRP A 29 -4.72 24.09 27.70
CA TRP A 29 -4.17 25.46 27.70
C TRP A 29 -4.02 26.14 29.08
N ASN A 30 -4.66 25.59 30.10
CA ASN A 30 -4.52 26.06 31.48
C ASN A 30 -3.22 25.60 32.15
N GLU A 31 -2.56 24.59 31.60
CA GLU A 31 -1.31 24.05 32.10
C GLU A 31 -0.16 25.03 31.89
N ARG A 32 0.79 24.99 32.82
CA ARG A 32 1.88 25.97 32.86
C ARG A 32 2.92 25.78 31.76
N LEU A 33 3.11 24.55 31.28
CA LEU A 33 4.12 24.24 30.28
C LEU A 33 3.62 23.17 29.31
N ILE A 34 3.33 23.59 28.09
CA ILE A 34 2.85 22.71 27.01
C ILE A 34 3.89 22.71 25.90
N ALA A 35 4.21 21.51 25.41
CA ALA A 35 5.09 21.34 24.27
C ALA A 35 4.34 20.69 23.10
N ILE A 36 4.51 21.25 21.91
CA ILE A 36 3.82 20.78 20.70
C ILE A 36 4.86 20.43 19.64
N LYS A 37 5.02 19.14 19.37
CA LYS A 37 5.92 18.64 18.33
C LYS A 37 5.18 18.24 17.08
N GLY A 38 5.89 18.17 15.97
CA GLY A 38 5.40 17.55 14.75
C GLY A 38 6.25 17.93 13.56
N ALA A 39 6.01 17.27 12.44
CA ALA A 39 6.72 17.55 11.20
C ALA A 39 6.64 19.04 10.78
N ARG A 40 7.63 19.49 10.03
CA ARG A 40 7.65 20.84 9.47
C ARG A 40 6.48 21.00 8.48
N GLY A 41 5.78 22.14 8.55
CA GLY A 41 4.68 22.44 7.62
C GLY A 41 3.30 21.91 8.02
N VAL A 42 3.13 21.20 9.15
CA VAL A 42 1.80 20.68 9.59
C VAL A 42 0.85 21.74 10.17
N GLY A 43 1.28 22.99 10.30
CA GLY A 43 0.44 24.11 10.78
C GLY A 43 0.56 24.46 12.27
N LYS A 44 1.68 24.12 12.94
CA LYS A 44 1.92 24.43 14.37
C LYS A 44 1.85 25.94 14.65
N THR A 45 2.63 26.72 13.92
CA THR A 45 2.68 28.19 14.02
C THR A 45 1.31 28.81 13.79
N THR A 46 0.61 28.39 12.72
CA THR A 46 -0.75 28.82 12.38
C THR A 46 -1.71 28.58 13.55
N MET A 47 -1.69 27.38 14.13
CA MET A 47 -2.54 27.02 15.26
C MET A 47 -2.26 27.87 16.50
N LEU A 48 -0.99 28.16 16.82
CA LEU A 48 -0.65 29.05 17.94
C LEU A 48 -1.22 30.46 17.73
N LEU A 49 -1.01 31.03 16.54
CA LEU A 49 -1.50 32.36 16.21
C LEU A 49 -3.04 32.43 16.23
N GLN A 50 -3.71 31.40 15.72
CA GLN A 50 -5.17 31.27 15.78
C GLN A 50 -5.67 31.24 17.22
N TYR A 51 -5.06 30.40 18.08
CA TYR A 51 -5.41 30.34 19.50
C TYR A 51 -5.24 31.70 20.18
N ILE A 52 -4.13 32.40 19.90
CA ILE A 52 -3.87 33.71 20.51
C ILE A 52 -4.91 34.74 20.07
N LYS A 53 -5.22 34.79 18.77
CA LYS A 53 -6.21 35.71 18.21
C LYS A 53 -7.59 35.56 18.86
N GLU A 54 -8.03 34.32 19.08
CA GLU A 54 -9.36 34.05 19.62
C GLU A 54 -9.47 34.27 21.13
N ASN A 55 -8.40 34.02 21.89
CA ASN A 55 -8.47 34.06 23.37
C ASN A 55 -7.91 35.35 23.97
N TYR A 56 -6.94 35.98 23.30
CA TYR A 56 -6.25 37.17 23.80
C TYR A 56 -6.30 38.36 22.84
N GLY A 57 -6.48 38.13 21.53
CA GLY A 57 -6.51 39.21 20.54
C GLY A 57 -5.22 40.02 20.53
N HIS A 58 -5.29 41.29 20.91
CA HIS A 58 -4.15 42.22 21.01
C HIS A 58 -3.73 42.53 22.45
N LYS A 59 -4.25 41.80 23.44
CA LYS A 59 -3.89 42.04 24.84
C LYS A 59 -2.40 41.76 25.06
N ALA A 60 -1.73 42.68 25.76
CA ALA A 60 -0.30 42.56 26.09
C ALA A 60 0.03 41.37 27.01
N GLU A 61 -0.98 40.72 27.60
CA GLU A 61 -0.81 39.54 28.46
C GLU A 61 -0.36 38.29 27.71
N ALA A 62 -0.51 38.24 26.39
CA ALA A 62 -0.11 37.12 25.54
C ALA A 62 0.84 37.57 24.43
N LEU A 63 1.93 36.82 24.22
CA LEU A 63 2.91 37.17 23.19
C LEU A 63 3.41 35.93 22.46
N TYR A 64 3.44 36.02 21.12
CA TYR A 64 4.10 35.05 20.26
C TYR A 64 5.51 35.52 19.90
N ILE A 65 6.48 34.62 20.00
CA ILE A 65 7.85 34.81 19.53
C ILE A 65 8.32 33.58 18.77
N SER A 66 9.22 33.77 17.81
CA SER A 66 9.99 32.67 17.21
C SER A 66 11.42 32.77 17.70
N LEU A 67 12.04 31.66 18.08
CA LEU A 67 13.46 31.68 18.45
C LEU A 67 14.43 31.62 17.25
N ASP A 68 13.90 31.55 16.03
CA ASP A 68 14.67 31.75 14.80
C ASP A 68 14.90 33.25 14.50
N ASP A 69 14.30 34.14 15.32
CA ASP A 69 14.38 35.59 15.17
C ASP A 69 15.79 36.13 15.51
N PRO A 70 16.39 37.00 14.67
CA PRO A 70 17.68 37.63 14.95
C PRO A 70 17.79 38.33 16.30
N TYR A 71 16.66 38.73 16.90
CA TYR A 71 16.63 39.27 18.26
C TYR A 71 17.37 38.39 19.27
N PHE A 72 17.24 37.06 19.15
CA PHE A 72 17.81 36.09 20.10
C PHE A 72 19.28 35.73 19.81
N TYR A 73 19.91 36.32 18.79
CA TYR A 73 21.35 36.08 18.54
C TYR A 73 22.24 36.65 19.65
N ASN A 74 21.81 37.74 20.28
CA ASN A 74 22.57 38.44 21.32
C ASN A 74 21.77 38.62 22.63
N LYS A 75 20.56 38.05 22.72
CA LYS A 75 19.66 38.19 23.87
C LYS A 75 19.22 36.82 24.34
N LYS A 76 19.27 36.60 25.65
CA LYS A 76 18.80 35.34 26.22
C LYS A 76 17.28 35.31 26.30
N LEU A 77 16.72 34.11 26.13
CA LEU A 77 15.29 33.87 26.24
C LEU A 77 14.78 34.14 27.66
N ILE A 78 15.58 33.79 28.68
CA ILE A 78 15.24 34.03 30.08
C ILE A 78 15.10 35.51 30.40
N ASP A 79 16.08 36.33 30.00
CA ASP A 79 16.06 37.78 30.25
C ASP A 79 14.85 38.43 29.55
N PHE A 80 14.50 37.93 28.36
CA PHE A 80 13.32 38.38 27.64
C PHE A 80 12.01 37.99 28.36
N ALA A 81 11.92 36.76 28.87
CA ALA A 81 10.73 36.30 29.57
C ALA A 81 10.52 37.05 30.90
N ASP A 82 11.61 37.33 31.62
CA ASP A 82 11.57 38.13 32.86
C ASP A 82 11.10 39.57 32.58
N ASP A 83 11.62 40.19 31.51
CA ASP A 83 11.16 41.51 31.04
C ASP A 83 9.69 41.48 30.62
N PHE A 84 9.23 40.43 29.94
CA PHE A 84 7.84 40.28 29.51
C PHE A 84 6.89 40.18 30.71
N VAL A 85 7.26 39.38 31.71
CA VAL A 85 6.50 39.24 32.96
C VAL A 85 6.47 40.55 33.75
N ALA A 86 7.61 41.27 33.82
CA ALA A 86 7.68 42.58 34.47
C ALA A 86 6.73 43.62 33.85
N HIS A 87 6.46 43.50 32.54
CA HIS A 87 5.48 44.32 31.82
C HIS A 87 4.05 43.76 31.85
N GLY A 88 3.77 42.77 32.71
CA GLY A 88 2.42 42.20 32.91
C GLY A 88 2.08 41.03 31.98
N GLY A 89 3.07 40.46 31.28
CA GLY A 89 2.92 39.27 30.46
C GLY A 89 2.55 38.02 31.28
N GLN A 90 1.62 37.21 30.76
CA GLN A 90 1.09 36.02 31.44
C GLN A 90 1.14 34.74 30.60
N HIS A 91 1.13 34.86 29.27
CA HIS A 91 1.14 33.74 28.34
C HIS A 91 2.21 33.95 27.26
N LEU A 92 3.23 33.10 27.24
CA LEU A 92 4.32 33.17 26.27
C LEU A 92 4.26 31.98 25.31
N PHE A 93 4.12 32.27 24.02
CA PHE A 93 4.06 31.30 22.95
C PHE A 93 5.37 31.33 22.16
N ILE A 94 6.10 30.22 22.15
CA ILE A 94 7.48 30.15 21.65
C ILE A 94 7.59 29.15 20.49
N ASP A 95 7.82 29.65 19.29
CA ASP A 95 7.93 28.83 18.09
C ASP A 95 9.39 28.46 17.80
N GLU A 96 9.59 27.29 17.20
CA GLU A 96 10.89 26.80 16.70
C GLU A 96 12.01 26.76 17.75
N VAL A 97 11.73 26.22 18.95
CA VAL A 97 12.71 26.24 20.05
C VAL A 97 14.04 25.57 19.73
N HIS A 98 14.04 24.62 18.80
CA HIS A 98 15.23 23.89 18.36
C HIS A 98 16.26 24.75 17.62
N LYS A 99 15.90 25.99 17.22
CA LYS A 99 16.80 26.96 16.62
C LYS A 99 17.64 27.72 17.64
N TYR A 100 17.27 27.64 18.91
CA TYR A 100 17.94 28.35 20.00
C TYR A 100 18.84 27.41 20.83
N PRO A 101 20.12 27.72 21.02
CA PRO A 101 21.01 26.96 21.90
C PRO A 101 20.48 26.93 23.33
N ASP A 102 20.64 25.80 24.03
CA ASP A 102 20.26 25.68 25.45
C ASP A 102 18.78 26.00 25.77
N TRP A 103 17.89 25.98 24.77
CA TRP A 103 16.47 26.31 24.92
C TRP A 103 15.80 25.55 26.07
N ALA A 104 16.14 24.27 26.26
CA ALA A 104 15.55 23.43 27.29
C ALA A 104 15.91 23.90 28.70
N ILE A 105 17.16 24.36 28.88
CA ILE A 105 17.67 24.87 30.15
C ILE A 105 17.00 26.21 30.46
N GLU A 106 16.87 27.09 29.47
CA GLU A 106 16.24 28.40 29.68
C GLU A 106 14.73 28.30 29.92
N ILE A 107 13.99 27.48 29.15
CA ILE A 107 12.56 27.24 29.42
C ILE A 107 12.35 26.68 30.83
N LYS A 108 13.21 25.76 31.29
CA LYS A 108 13.18 25.28 32.67
C LYS A 108 13.33 26.44 33.66
N LYS A 109 14.35 27.27 33.49
CA LYS A 109 14.60 28.39 34.40
C LYS A 109 13.44 29.38 34.41
N ILE A 110 12.88 29.70 33.25
CA ILE A 110 11.71 30.58 33.14
C ILE A 110 10.52 29.97 33.88
N TYR A 111 10.27 28.67 33.72
CA TYR A 111 9.22 27.96 34.45
C TYR A 111 9.43 28.01 35.97
N ASP A 112 10.66 27.84 36.44
CA ASP A 112 10.99 27.84 37.87
C ASP A 112 10.91 29.26 38.48
N TYR A 113 11.37 30.29 37.76
CA TYR A 113 11.46 31.68 38.25
C TYR A 113 10.14 32.46 38.10
N ASN A 114 9.30 32.09 37.13
CA ASN A 114 8.04 32.77 36.84
C ASN A 114 6.83 31.84 37.10
N PRO A 115 6.40 31.66 38.36
CA PRO A 115 5.37 30.70 38.74
C PRO A 115 3.98 30.95 38.11
N LYS A 116 3.70 32.19 37.69
CA LYS A 116 2.42 32.58 37.07
C LYS A 116 2.45 32.58 35.54
N LEU A 117 3.63 32.55 34.93
CA LEU A 117 3.77 32.54 33.47
C LEU A 117 3.39 31.17 32.94
N LYS A 118 2.50 31.14 31.94
CA LYS A 118 2.21 29.94 31.15
C LYS A 118 3.00 29.98 29.85
N ILE A 119 3.60 28.86 29.50
CA ILE A 119 4.46 28.73 28.33
C ILE A 119 3.91 27.64 27.42
N VAL A 120 3.73 27.97 26.15
CA VAL A 120 3.46 26.98 25.10
C VAL A 120 4.59 27.07 24.09
N PHE A 121 5.24 25.97 23.78
CA PHE A 121 6.34 25.98 22.82
C PHE A 121 6.23 24.88 21.77
N THR A 122 6.80 25.13 20.59
CA THR A 122 6.79 24.17 19.47
C THR A 122 8.20 23.73 19.08
N GLY A 123 8.27 22.59 18.39
CA GLY A 123 9.48 22.23 17.64
C GLY A 123 9.25 21.15 16.60
N SER A 124 10.34 20.80 15.91
CA SER A 124 10.39 19.68 14.97
C SER A 124 10.03 18.35 15.65
N SER A 125 9.61 17.35 14.86
CA SER A 125 9.43 15.96 15.33
C SER A 125 10.71 15.40 15.94
N LEU A 126 11.85 15.82 15.39
CA LEU A 126 13.18 15.51 15.88
C LEU A 126 13.49 16.18 17.23
N LEU A 127 12.63 17.03 17.79
CA LEU A 127 12.91 17.63 19.09
C LEU A 127 12.86 16.58 20.22
N GLU A 128 14.02 16.30 20.82
CA GLU A 128 14.18 15.37 21.94
C GLU A 128 13.80 16.01 23.28
N ILE A 129 12.51 16.30 23.50
CA ILE A 129 12.06 16.87 24.79
C ILE A 129 12.32 15.91 25.98
N LEU A 130 12.26 14.60 25.76
CA LEU A 130 12.38 13.62 26.83
C LEU A 130 13.83 13.40 27.30
N ASN A 131 14.81 13.66 26.42
CA ASN A 131 16.23 13.43 26.68
C ASN A 131 17.03 14.74 26.88
N SER A 132 16.53 15.90 26.42
CA SER A 132 17.27 17.17 26.45
C SER A 132 17.57 17.66 27.87
N THR A 133 16.74 17.31 28.85
CA THR A 133 17.04 17.21 30.29
C THR A 133 15.95 16.35 30.93
N ALA A 134 16.27 15.38 31.79
CA ALA A 134 15.28 14.54 32.51
C ALA A 134 14.30 15.35 33.41
N ASP A 135 14.51 16.66 33.48
CA ASP A 135 13.82 17.59 34.36
C ASP A 135 12.78 18.45 33.63
N LEU A 136 13.00 18.77 32.35
CA LEU A 136 11.98 19.44 31.53
C LEU A 136 10.87 18.46 31.14
N SER A 137 11.24 17.21 30.87
CA SER A 137 10.31 16.14 30.47
C SER A 137 9.25 15.81 31.53
N ARG A 138 9.55 16.04 32.82
CA ARG A 138 8.60 15.87 33.93
C ARG A 138 7.67 17.07 34.14
N ARG A 139 8.02 18.25 33.60
CA ARG A 139 7.25 19.50 33.74
C ARG A 139 6.38 19.80 32.52
N ALA A 140 6.87 19.48 31.33
CA ALA A 140 6.22 19.82 30.07
C ALA A 140 5.25 18.71 29.64
N LEU A 141 3.99 19.06 29.41
CA LEU A 141 3.04 18.15 28.74
C LEU A 141 3.30 18.18 27.24
N SER A 142 3.83 17.07 26.71
CA SER A 142 4.21 16.95 25.31
C SER A 142 3.07 16.36 24.47
N TYR A 143 2.70 17.05 23.41
CA TYR A 143 1.70 16.64 22.42
C TYR A 143 2.32 16.60 21.03
N THR A 144 1.85 15.67 20.20
CA THR A 144 2.27 15.56 18.79
C THR A 144 1.13 15.98 17.88
N MET A 145 1.44 16.90 16.97
CA MET A 145 0.54 17.40 15.94
C MET A 145 0.89 16.75 14.60
N GLN A 146 0.01 15.85 14.15
CA GLN A 146 0.08 15.23 12.83
C GLN A 146 -0.34 16.21 11.71
N GLY A 147 -0.16 15.80 10.45
CA GLY A 147 -0.75 16.48 9.29
C GLY A 147 -2.29 16.47 9.31
N LEU A 148 -2.89 17.05 8.29
CA LEU A 148 -4.33 17.01 8.08
C LEU A 148 -4.80 15.56 8.00
N SER A 149 -5.76 15.19 8.85
CA SER A 149 -6.57 14.00 8.60
C SER A 149 -7.47 14.23 7.38
N PHE A 150 -8.00 13.17 6.76
CA PHE A 150 -8.94 13.32 5.63
C PHE A 150 -10.15 14.21 5.99
N ARG A 151 -10.66 14.09 7.21
CA ARG A 151 -11.70 14.97 7.76
C ARG A 151 -11.27 16.44 7.75
N GLU A 152 -10.09 16.73 8.30
CA GLU A 152 -9.60 18.10 8.36
C GLU A 152 -9.27 18.65 6.98
N PHE A 153 -8.77 17.83 6.06
CA PHE A 153 -8.59 18.20 4.67
C PHE A 153 -9.90 18.63 4.00
N LEU A 154 -10.99 17.87 4.22
CA LEU A 154 -12.31 18.25 3.72
C LEU A 154 -12.78 19.57 4.33
N ASN A 155 -12.62 19.74 5.64
CA ASN A 155 -13.03 20.98 6.30
C ASN A 155 -12.18 22.18 5.86
N PHE A 156 -10.91 21.94 5.54
CA PHE A 156 -9.96 22.99 5.17
C PHE A 156 -10.05 23.40 3.70
N ARG A 157 -10.19 22.44 2.78
CA ARG A 157 -10.15 22.68 1.32
C ARG A 157 -11.52 22.86 0.70
N TYR A 158 -12.55 22.30 1.33
CA TYR A 158 -13.90 22.22 0.77
C TYR A 158 -14.97 22.77 1.71
N ASP A 159 -14.57 23.49 2.76
CA ASP A 159 -15.44 24.17 3.71
C ASP A 159 -16.52 23.27 4.36
N TYR A 160 -16.25 21.96 4.46
CA TYR A 160 -17.08 21.07 5.26
C TYR A 160 -16.89 21.32 6.76
N THR A 161 -17.83 20.83 7.56
CA THR A 161 -17.79 20.98 9.02
C THR A 161 -17.93 19.62 9.71
N PHE A 162 -17.10 18.65 9.33
CA PHE A 162 -17.13 17.33 9.96
C PHE A 162 -16.44 17.33 11.33
N GLU A 163 -17.14 16.81 12.32
CA GLU A 163 -16.64 16.62 13.68
C GLU A 163 -15.78 15.36 13.83
N GLN A 164 -14.98 15.32 14.89
CA GLN A 164 -14.18 14.15 15.21
C GLN A 164 -15.07 13.01 15.73
N ILE A 165 -14.93 11.83 15.14
CA ILE A 165 -15.61 10.62 15.61
C ILE A 165 -14.67 9.87 16.56
N LYS A 166 -15.16 9.56 17.77
CA LYS A 166 -14.42 8.74 18.74
C LYS A 166 -14.34 7.28 18.29
N LEU A 167 -13.28 6.59 18.69
CA LEU A 167 -13.07 5.18 18.34
C LEU A 167 -14.23 4.28 18.80
N SER A 168 -14.76 4.48 20.02
CA SER A 168 -15.90 3.71 20.52
C SER A 168 -17.13 3.82 19.61
N ALA A 169 -17.45 5.05 19.18
CA ALA A 169 -18.57 5.30 18.27
C ALA A 169 -18.35 4.67 16.89
N LEU A 170 -17.10 4.57 16.40
CA LEU A 170 -16.80 3.85 15.17
C LEU A 170 -16.98 2.33 15.34
N LEU A 171 -16.56 1.77 16.47
CA LEU A 171 -16.70 0.33 16.72
C LEU A 171 -18.17 -0.09 16.84
N GLU A 172 -19.00 0.74 17.46
CA GLU A 172 -20.41 0.43 17.73
C GLU A 172 -21.35 0.86 16.59
N ASN A 173 -21.14 2.05 16.01
CA ASN A 173 -22.13 2.71 15.15
C ASN A 173 -21.58 3.15 13.78
N HIS A 174 -20.56 2.46 13.24
CA HIS A 174 -19.94 2.85 11.97
C HIS A 174 -20.92 2.90 10.78
N VAL A 175 -21.91 1.99 10.71
CA VAL A 175 -22.87 1.94 9.59
C VAL A 175 -23.72 3.20 9.55
N GLU A 176 -24.30 3.59 10.69
CA GLU A 176 -25.12 4.80 10.79
C GLU A 176 -24.31 6.05 10.46
N LYS A 177 -23.09 6.16 11.03
CA LYS A 177 -22.18 7.29 10.77
C LYS A 177 -21.77 7.36 9.30
N ALA A 178 -21.52 6.23 8.65
CA ALA A 178 -21.19 6.18 7.23
C ALA A 178 -22.38 6.61 6.35
N LEU A 179 -23.61 6.19 6.70
CA LEU A 179 -24.82 6.61 6.00
C LEU A 179 -25.09 8.11 6.17
N GLU A 180 -24.89 8.64 7.38
CA GLU A 180 -25.02 10.06 7.69
C GLU A 180 -24.05 10.90 6.84
N ILE A 181 -22.76 10.56 6.85
CA ILE A 181 -21.74 11.23 6.02
C ILE A 181 -22.04 11.07 4.53
N GLY A 182 -22.52 9.89 4.11
CA GLY A 182 -22.82 9.56 2.71
C GLY A 182 -23.96 10.37 2.09
N LYS A 183 -24.81 11.01 2.91
CA LYS A 183 -25.86 11.95 2.45
C LYS A 183 -25.25 13.25 1.93
N SER A 184 -24.23 13.77 2.60
CA SER A 184 -23.60 15.05 2.29
C SER A 184 -22.30 14.93 1.49
N LEU A 185 -21.63 13.78 1.55
CA LEU A 185 -20.29 13.58 1.00
C LEU A 185 -20.23 12.31 0.17
N LYS A 186 -19.52 12.38 -0.96
CA LYS A 186 -19.06 11.21 -1.72
C LYS A 186 -17.55 11.04 -1.47
N PRO A 187 -17.11 10.24 -0.47
CA PRO A 187 -15.71 10.22 -0.02
C PRO A 187 -14.71 9.92 -1.14
N LEU A 188 -15.05 8.98 -2.03
CA LEU A 188 -14.19 8.56 -3.14
C LEU A 188 -13.85 9.69 -4.11
N LYS A 189 -14.72 10.72 -4.24
CA LYS A 189 -14.45 11.90 -5.06
C LYS A 189 -13.22 12.69 -4.57
N TYR A 190 -13.05 12.79 -3.26
CA TYR A 190 -12.03 13.65 -2.63
C TYR A 190 -10.84 12.86 -2.08
N PHE A 191 -11.03 11.57 -1.78
CA PHE A 191 -10.00 10.76 -1.14
C PHE A 191 -8.75 10.60 -2.03
N GLY A 192 -8.93 10.46 -3.35
CA GLY A 192 -7.79 10.39 -4.28
C GLY A 192 -6.91 11.64 -4.25
N GLU A 193 -7.52 12.82 -4.18
CA GLU A 193 -6.79 14.08 -4.05
C GLU A 193 -6.12 14.21 -2.67
N TYR A 194 -6.81 13.82 -1.60
CA TYR A 194 -6.23 13.80 -0.26
C TYR A 194 -4.92 13.01 -0.22
N LEU A 195 -4.90 11.83 -0.85
CA LEU A 195 -3.70 10.98 -0.90
C LEU A 195 -2.53 11.61 -1.69
N ARG A 196 -2.81 12.55 -2.61
CA ARG A 196 -1.81 13.27 -3.39
C ARG A 196 -1.34 14.54 -2.69
N ILE A 197 -2.26 15.41 -2.30
CA ILE A 197 -1.95 16.79 -1.87
C ILE A 197 -2.66 17.21 -0.57
N GLY A 198 -3.38 16.31 0.12
CA GLY A 198 -4.20 16.69 1.28
C GLY A 198 -3.62 16.52 2.68
N TYR A 199 -2.41 15.99 2.86
CA TYR A 199 -1.84 15.75 4.20
C TYR A 199 -1.23 17.02 4.80
N PHE A 200 -0.59 17.88 4.01
CA PHE A 200 -0.01 19.14 4.51
C PHE A 200 -0.89 20.33 4.14
N PRO A 201 -1.12 21.29 5.06
CA PRO A 201 -1.92 22.49 4.81
C PRO A 201 -1.15 23.52 3.95
N PHE A 202 -0.79 23.16 2.72
CA PHE A 202 -0.21 24.07 1.73
C PHE A 202 -1.28 24.47 0.71
N PHE A 203 -1.35 25.76 0.39
CA PHE A 203 -2.40 26.36 -0.45
C PHE A 203 -2.00 26.48 -1.94
N ASP A 204 -1.23 25.52 -2.46
CA ASP A 204 -0.89 25.55 -3.88
C ASP A 204 -1.84 24.61 -4.61
N ASP A 205 -2.79 25.16 -5.38
CA ASP A 205 -3.61 24.37 -6.31
C ASP A 205 -2.76 23.73 -7.43
N ASN A 206 -1.49 24.13 -7.52
CA ASN A 206 -0.51 23.49 -8.34
C ASN A 206 0.15 22.31 -7.59
N GLU A 207 -0.29 21.10 -7.94
CA GLU A 207 0.24 19.85 -7.41
C GLU A 207 1.77 19.72 -7.59
N ILE A 208 2.34 20.22 -8.68
CA ILE A 208 3.80 20.18 -8.92
C ILE A 208 4.54 21.07 -7.90
N LEU A 209 4.02 22.27 -7.62
CA LEU A 209 4.62 23.16 -6.63
C LEU A 209 4.48 22.62 -5.21
N TYR A 210 3.33 22.01 -4.90
CA TYR A 210 3.11 21.30 -3.65
C TYR A 210 4.19 20.22 -3.41
N HIS A 211 4.41 19.36 -4.40
CA HIS A 211 5.41 18.27 -4.30
C HIS A 211 6.84 18.80 -4.23
N LYS A 212 7.18 19.85 -5.01
CA LYS A 212 8.50 20.52 -4.92
C LYS A 212 8.75 21.12 -3.54
N ARG A 213 7.75 21.77 -2.95
CA ARG A 213 7.84 22.30 -1.58
C ARG A 213 8.05 21.19 -0.57
N LEU A 214 7.29 20.10 -0.69
CA LEU A 214 7.41 18.95 0.19
C LEU A 214 8.79 18.28 0.09
N PHE A 215 9.31 18.12 -1.12
CA PHE A 215 10.66 17.65 -1.36
C PHE A 215 11.73 18.57 -0.75
N GLY A 216 11.54 19.89 -0.84
CA GLY A 216 12.38 20.88 -0.16
C GLY A 216 12.38 20.72 1.37
N ILE A 217 11.21 20.48 1.96
CA ILE A 217 11.07 20.22 3.41
C ILE A 217 11.81 18.93 3.80
N ILE A 218 11.64 17.84 3.05
CA ILE A 218 12.34 16.57 3.32
C ILE A 218 13.85 16.76 3.26
N ASN A 219 14.36 17.47 2.25
CA ASN A 219 15.79 17.77 2.17
C ASN A 219 16.26 18.63 3.33
N MET A 220 15.49 19.64 3.75
CA MET A 220 15.86 20.46 4.91
C MET A 220 15.95 19.63 6.19
N ILE A 221 15.02 18.69 6.39
CA ILE A 221 15.05 17.78 7.55
C ILE A 221 16.30 16.90 7.49
N ILE A 222 16.61 16.31 6.33
CA ILE A 222 17.73 15.39 6.19
C ILE A 222 19.08 16.12 6.23
N ASP A 223 19.22 17.23 5.53
CA ASP A 223 20.49 17.94 5.35
C ASP A 223 20.84 18.83 6.55
N MET A 224 19.84 19.35 7.27
CA MET A 224 20.06 20.28 8.38
C MET A 224 19.60 19.71 9.73
N GLU A 225 18.35 19.28 9.85
CA GLU A 225 17.78 18.91 11.16
C GLU A 225 18.34 17.59 11.70
N LEU A 226 18.55 16.57 10.86
CA LEU A 226 19.18 15.31 11.31
C LEU A 226 20.61 15.53 11.85
N PRO A 227 21.52 16.24 11.15
CA PRO A 227 22.84 16.54 11.70
C PRO A 227 22.79 17.38 12.97
N THR A 228 21.93 18.40 13.02
CA THR A 228 21.91 19.34 14.16
C THR A 228 21.20 18.79 15.39
N LEU A 229 20.08 18.09 15.22
CA LEU A 229 19.21 17.64 16.32
C LEU A 229 19.48 16.20 16.75
N ARG A 230 19.95 15.34 15.83
CA ARG A 230 20.28 13.92 16.10
C ARG A 230 21.77 13.62 16.01
N LYS A 231 22.62 14.62 15.76
CA LYS A 231 24.08 14.46 15.62
C LYS A 231 24.47 13.43 14.56
N VAL A 232 23.64 13.28 13.52
CA VAL A 232 23.96 12.42 12.37
C VAL A 232 25.14 13.04 11.63
N GLU A 233 26.21 12.28 11.45
CA GLU A 233 27.39 12.77 10.72
C GLU A 233 27.01 13.18 9.28
N VAL A 234 27.49 14.35 8.85
CA VAL A 234 27.22 14.89 7.50
C VAL A 234 27.66 13.92 6.40
N SER A 235 28.72 13.14 6.65
CA SER A 235 29.22 12.09 5.76
C SER A 235 28.18 10.99 5.45
N LYS A 236 27.21 10.76 6.34
CA LYS A 236 26.16 9.73 6.23
C LYS A 236 24.97 10.19 5.38
N ILE A 237 24.79 11.51 5.22
CA ILE A 237 23.62 12.11 4.55
C ILE A 237 23.39 11.59 3.12
N PRO A 238 24.40 11.49 2.24
CA PRO A 238 24.18 10.95 0.89
C PRO A 238 23.64 9.51 0.91
N LYS A 239 24.06 8.68 1.87
CA LYS A 239 23.59 7.30 2.02
C LYS A 239 22.19 7.22 2.60
N ILE A 240 21.81 8.13 3.49
CA ILE A 240 20.43 8.27 3.98
C ILE A 240 19.49 8.67 2.83
N LYS A 241 19.88 9.63 1.98
CA LYS A 241 19.10 9.99 0.78
C LYS A 241 18.99 8.83 -0.21
N GLN A 242 20.08 8.08 -0.43
CA GLN A 242 20.06 6.88 -1.26
C GLN A 242 19.09 5.82 -0.71
N LEU A 243 19.10 5.60 0.61
CA LEU A 243 18.15 4.72 1.28
C LEU A 243 16.70 5.19 1.08
N LEU A 244 16.42 6.49 1.32
CA LEU A 244 15.08 7.05 1.18
C LEU A 244 14.56 6.90 -0.26
N SER A 245 15.41 7.13 -1.26
CA SER A 245 15.06 6.91 -2.67
C SER A 245 14.63 5.45 -2.93
N ILE A 246 15.41 4.47 -2.44
CA ILE A 246 15.06 3.05 -2.57
C ILE A 246 13.74 2.73 -1.85
N ILE A 247 13.56 3.24 -0.63
CA ILE A 247 12.34 3.05 0.16
C ILE A 247 11.13 3.61 -0.61
N SER A 248 11.22 4.85 -1.11
CA SER A 248 10.10 5.53 -1.78
C SER A 248 9.55 4.79 -3.00
N GLN A 249 10.39 4.01 -3.69
CA GLN A 249 10.00 3.23 -4.86
C GLN A 249 9.39 1.88 -4.51
N SER A 250 9.63 1.34 -3.31
CA SER A 250 9.31 -0.04 -2.95
C SER A 250 8.38 -0.18 -1.74
N VAL A 251 8.04 0.90 -1.01
CA VAL A 251 7.11 0.82 0.12
C VAL A 251 5.67 0.52 -0.32
N PRO A 252 4.90 -0.26 0.44
CA PRO A 252 5.27 -0.93 1.67
C PRO A 252 5.88 -2.31 1.42
N PHE A 253 7.04 -2.57 2.01
CA PHE A 253 7.73 -3.85 1.86
C PHE A 253 8.32 -4.34 3.18
N LYS A 254 8.62 -5.64 3.23
CA LYS A 254 9.41 -6.23 4.32
C LYS A 254 10.90 -6.12 3.98
N PRO A 255 11.68 -5.31 4.71
CA PRO A 255 13.06 -5.08 4.30
C PRO A 255 13.94 -6.32 4.51
N ASN A 256 14.73 -6.67 3.49
CA ASN A 256 15.90 -7.51 3.69
C ASN A 256 17.10 -6.62 3.98
N ILE A 257 17.38 -6.42 5.28
CA ILE A 257 18.43 -5.53 5.78
C ILE A 257 19.79 -5.84 5.16
N SER A 258 20.15 -7.12 5.03
CA SER A 258 21.44 -7.52 4.43
C SER A 258 21.52 -7.15 2.95
N THR A 259 20.46 -7.38 2.17
CA THR A 259 20.42 -7.04 0.75
C THR A 259 20.42 -5.53 0.51
N LEU A 260 19.66 -4.78 1.32
CA LEU A 260 19.63 -3.31 1.25
C LEU A 260 20.97 -2.68 1.63
N ALA A 261 21.60 -3.18 2.69
CA ALA A 261 22.90 -2.70 3.15
C ALA A 261 23.98 -2.92 2.08
N ALA A 262 23.99 -4.10 1.45
CA ALA A 262 24.86 -4.40 0.33
C ALA A 262 24.61 -3.47 -0.89
N LYS A 263 23.34 -3.21 -1.24
CA LYS A 263 22.98 -2.31 -2.36
C LYS A 263 23.43 -0.87 -2.14
N ILE A 264 23.41 -0.40 -0.89
CA ILE A 264 23.83 0.96 -0.50
C ILE A 264 25.34 1.02 -0.19
N ASN A 265 26.01 -0.13 -0.11
CA ASN A 265 27.41 -0.29 0.29
C ASN A 265 27.70 0.25 1.70
N ILE A 266 26.92 -0.23 2.69
CA ILE A 266 27.08 0.10 4.11
C ILE A 266 26.92 -1.15 4.99
N SER A 267 27.27 -1.04 6.27
CA SER A 267 27.05 -2.13 7.23
C SER A 267 25.56 -2.32 7.55
N ARG A 268 25.20 -3.52 8.02
CA ARG A 268 23.85 -3.83 8.51
C ARG A 268 23.39 -2.87 9.62
N ASN A 269 24.29 -2.54 10.54
CA ASN A 269 23.98 -1.68 11.68
C ASN A 269 23.77 -0.23 11.23
N SER A 270 24.63 0.27 10.34
CA SER A 270 24.47 1.61 9.75
C SER A 270 23.16 1.74 8.99
N LEU A 271 22.72 0.70 8.27
CA LEU A 271 21.41 0.71 7.62
C LEU A 271 20.27 0.86 8.63
N LEU A 272 20.33 0.13 9.75
CA LEU A 272 19.31 0.20 10.80
C LEU A 272 19.30 1.58 11.48
N GLU A 273 20.47 2.16 11.75
CA GLU A 273 20.62 3.53 12.25
C GLU A 273 20.00 4.56 11.28
N TYR A 274 20.17 4.37 9.97
CA TYR A 274 19.60 5.27 8.96
C TYR A 274 18.07 5.13 8.89
N ILE A 275 17.55 3.90 8.95
CA ILE A 275 16.11 3.64 9.05
C ILE A 275 15.56 4.33 10.30
N TYR A 276 16.20 4.13 11.45
CA TYR A 276 15.78 4.76 12.70
C TYR A 276 15.77 6.28 12.61
N SER A 277 16.83 6.88 12.03
CA SER A 277 16.91 8.34 11.82
C SER A 277 15.76 8.87 10.96
N LEU A 278 15.35 8.13 9.92
CA LEU A 278 14.22 8.50 9.07
C LEU A 278 12.86 8.30 9.77
N VAL A 279 12.74 7.34 10.68
CA VAL A 279 11.54 7.13 11.51
C VAL A 279 11.40 8.25 12.52
N ASP A 280 12.47 8.57 13.25
CA ASP A 280 12.51 9.69 14.20
C ASP A 280 12.19 11.05 13.55
N ALA A 281 12.55 11.20 12.28
CA ALA A 281 12.26 12.39 11.48
C ALA A 281 10.82 12.48 10.98
N ASP A 282 9.96 11.49 11.28
CA ASP A 282 8.61 11.37 10.72
C ASP A 282 8.60 11.35 9.18
N ILE A 283 9.67 10.83 8.53
CA ILE A 283 9.74 10.67 7.07
C ILE A 283 9.22 9.29 6.65
N ILE A 284 9.60 8.25 7.39
CA ILE A 284 9.14 6.87 7.20
C ILE A 284 8.48 6.35 8.48
N MET A 285 7.73 5.27 8.35
CA MET A 285 7.15 4.54 9.48
C MET A 285 7.63 3.10 9.44
N SER A 286 8.02 2.56 10.59
CA SER A 286 8.40 1.16 10.74
C SER A 286 7.41 0.40 11.61
N ILE A 287 7.08 -0.82 11.20
CA ILE A 287 6.28 -1.76 12.00
C ILE A 287 7.21 -2.87 12.48
N HIS A 288 7.15 -3.17 13.77
CA HIS A 288 7.89 -4.23 14.43
C HIS A 288 6.90 -5.25 15.00
N LYS A 289 7.26 -6.54 15.03
CA LYS A 289 6.54 -7.53 15.84
C LYS A 289 6.59 -7.15 17.32
N ASP A 290 5.51 -7.48 18.04
CA ASP A 290 5.45 -7.38 19.51
C ASP A 290 6.57 -8.23 20.13
N SER A 291 7.66 -7.56 20.46
CA SER A 291 8.72 -8.01 21.34
C SER A 291 8.92 -6.90 22.36
N PHE A 292 9.16 -7.24 23.62
CA PHE A 292 9.38 -6.27 24.71
C PHE A 292 10.43 -5.22 24.30
N GLY A 293 9.97 -4.00 24.00
CA GLY A 293 10.79 -2.86 23.57
C GLY A 293 11.23 -2.91 22.10
N VAL A 294 11.13 -1.77 21.41
CA VAL A 294 11.73 -1.56 20.10
C VAL A 294 13.19 -1.17 20.31
N SER A 295 14.14 -2.03 19.94
CA SER A 295 15.57 -1.68 20.00
C SER A 295 16.03 -0.99 18.71
N LEU A 296 16.96 -0.04 18.82
CA LEU A 296 17.58 0.69 17.69
C LEU A 296 18.11 -0.25 16.59
N LEU A 297 18.54 -1.45 16.97
CA LEU A 297 19.13 -2.46 16.09
C LEU A 297 18.14 -3.57 15.68
N GLN A 298 16.88 -3.43 16.07
CA GLN A 298 15.84 -4.38 15.70
C GLN A 298 15.44 -4.16 14.24
N LYS A 299 15.43 -5.25 13.49
CA LYS A 299 14.93 -5.25 12.13
C LYS A 299 13.42 -4.94 12.13
N PRO A 300 12.95 -3.98 11.32
CA PRO A 300 11.52 -3.78 11.11
C PRO A 300 10.92 -4.89 10.22
N ASP A 301 9.68 -5.26 10.51
CA ASP A 301 8.89 -6.22 9.73
C ASP A 301 8.27 -5.59 8.49
N LYS A 302 7.92 -4.30 8.55
CA LYS A 302 7.49 -3.51 7.40
C LYS A 302 7.97 -2.07 7.48
N LEU A 303 8.23 -1.49 6.32
CA LEU A 303 8.50 -0.06 6.14
C LEU A 303 7.41 0.59 5.29
N TYR A 304 7.07 1.82 5.64
CA TYR A 304 6.12 2.69 4.95
C TYR A 304 6.73 4.09 4.83
N LEU A 305 6.33 4.87 3.83
CA LEU A 305 6.45 6.33 3.94
C LEU A 305 5.43 6.82 4.98
N ASN A 306 5.76 7.85 5.76
CA ASN A 306 4.90 8.29 6.86
C ASN A 306 3.52 8.79 6.39
N ASN A 307 3.45 9.35 5.18
CA ASN A 307 2.20 9.69 4.51
C ASN A 307 2.32 9.47 3.01
N THR A 308 1.18 9.40 2.32
CA THR A 308 1.13 9.16 0.87
C THR A 308 1.66 10.33 0.06
N ASN A 309 1.57 11.56 0.56
CA ASN A 309 2.02 12.75 -0.16
C ASN A 309 3.55 12.75 -0.33
N TYR A 310 4.30 12.20 0.64
CA TYR A 310 5.73 11.94 0.48
C TYR A 310 6.04 10.99 -0.68
N MET A 311 5.14 10.06 -1.00
CA MET A 311 5.33 9.13 -2.12
C MET A 311 5.36 9.89 -3.44
N TYR A 312 4.40 10.81 -3.63
CA TYR A 312 4.33 11.67 -4.82
C TYR A 312 5.47 12.70 -4.87
N ALA A 313 5.96 13.17 -3.72
CA ALA A 313 7.09 14.12 -3.68
C ALA A 313 8.46 13.48 -3.91
N LEU A 314 8.64 12.19 -3.60
CA LEU A 314 9.93 11.49 -3.67
C LEU A 314 10.11 10.63 -4.93
N THR A 315 9.04 10.32 -5.66
CA THR A 315 9.12 9.49 -6.87
C THR A 315 9.16 10.34 -8.13
N GLU A 316 10.07 10.02 -9.05
CA GLU A 316 10.08 10.60 -10.40
C GLU A 316 9.01 9.89 -11.24
N GLY A 317 7.80 10.46 -11.32
CA GLY A 317 6.67 9.93 -12.08
C GLY A 317 5.43 9.61 -11.23
N GLU A 318 4.42 8.95 -11.81
CA GLU A 318 3.30 8.47 -11.01
C GLU A 318 3.76 7.36 -10.06
N PRO A 319 3.48 7.47 -8.75
CA PRO A 319 3.83 6.42 -7.82
C PRO A 319 3.17 5.10 -8.23
N ASN A 320 3.94 4.01 -8.20
CA ASN A 320 3.43 2.69 -8.58
C ASN A 320 2.22 2.34 -7.70
N ILE A 321 1.00 2.38 -8.24
CA ILE A 321 -0.22 2.03 -7.50
C ILE A 321 -0.17 0.57 -7.00
N GLY A 322 0.69 -0.29 -7.54
CA GLY A 322 0.98 -1.63 -7.01
C GLY A 322 1.62 -1.63 -5.61
N ASN A 323 2.26 -0.53 -5.20
CA ASN A 323 2.66 -0.26 -3.81
C ASN A 323 1.41 -0.04 -2.91
N LEU A 324 0.25 0.28 -3.49
CA LEU A 324 -1.06 0.07 -2.87
C LEU A 324 -1.59 -1.33 -3.26
N ARG A 325 -0.93 -2.41 -2.81
CA ARG A 325 -1.34 -3.83 -2.95
C ARG A 325 -2.12 -4.17 -4.23
N MET A 326 -1.43 -4.61 -5.29
CA MET A 326 -2.14 -5.24 -6.42
C MET A 326 -2.80 -6.55 -5.97
N LYS A 327 -4.13 -6.61 -6.09
CA LYS A 327 -4.94 -7.82 -5.94
C LYS A 327 -5.30 -8.35 -7.31
N ILE A 328 -5.13 -9.65 -7.53
CA ILE A 328 -5.67 -10.36 -8.68
C ILE A 328 -6.67 -11.37 -8.14
N GLN A 329 -7.90 -11.29 -8.60
CA GLN A 329 -8.93 -12.27 -8.31
C GLN A 329 -8.81 -13.40 -9.32
N TYR A 330 -9.06 -14.65 -8.90
CA TYR A 330 -8.94 -15.79 -9.80
C TYR A 330 -9.93 -16.91 -9.47
N CYS A 331 -10.33 -17.62 -10.52
CA CYS A 331 -11.12 -18.83 -10.45
C CYS A 331 -10.96 -19.67 -11.73
N SER A 332 -11.40 -20.92 -11.70
CA SER A 332 -11.42 -21.84 -12.84
C SER A 332 -12.55 -22.85 -12.71
N ASP A 333 -12.74 -23.66 -13.74
CA ASP A 333 -13.62 -24.83 -13.73
C ASP A 333 -15.07 -24.43 -13.40
N LEU A 334 -15.53 -23.32 -13.97
CA LEU A 334 -16.89 -22.81 -13.76
C LEU A 334 -17.93 -23.64 -14.51
N HIS A 335 -17.54 -24.24 -15.64
CA HIS A 335 -18.36 -25.07 -16.52
C HIS A 335 -19.80 -24.56 -16.75
N LEU A 336 -19.93 -23.35 -17.27
CA LEU A 336 -21.21 -22.71 -17.52
C LEU A 336 -22.07 -23.44 -18.58
N GLU A 337 -21.48 -24.37 -19.33
CA GLU A 337 -22.20 -25.30 -20.20
C GLU A 337 -23.19 -26.21 -19.44
N PHE A 338 -22.97 -26.44 -18.14
CA PHE A 338 -23.89 -27.22 -17.31
C PHE A 338 -24.88 -26.32 -16.58
N GLY A 339 -26.17 -26.66 -16.70
CA GLY A 339 -27.25 -25.88 -16.12
C GLY A 339 -27.14 -25.68 -14.60
N GLN A 340 -26.68 -26.69 -13.85
CA GLN A 340 -26.52 -26.58 -12.39
C GLN A 340 -25.40 -25.60 -11.99
N ASN A 341 -24.30 -25.60 -12.72
CA ASN A 341 -23.19 -24.67 -12.52
C ASN A 341 -23.61 -23.22 -12.83
N SER A 342 -24.27 -23.03 -13.97
CA SER A 342 -24.85 -21.73 -14.35
C SER A 342 -25.85 -21.22 -13.30
N GLN A 343 -26.75 -22.08 -12.80
CA GLN A 343 -27.72 -21.71 -11.74
C GLN A 343 -27.03 -21.38 -10.42
N PHE A 344 -25.98 -22.11 -10.05
CA PHE A 344 -25.21 -21.81 -8.84
C PHE A 344 -24.60 -20.41 -8.90
N LEU A 345 -23.94 -20.04 -9.99
CA LEU A 345 -23.31 -18.73 -10.14
C LEU A 345 -24.30 -17.58 -10.36
N GLN A 346 -25.51 -17.86 -10.86
CA GLN A 346 -26.60 -16.88 -10.85
C GLN A 346 -27.09 -16.59 -9.42
N LYS A 347 -27.15 -17.60 -8.56
CA LYS A 347 -27.56 -17.47 -7.16
C LYS A 347 -26.46 -16.91 -6.26
N TYR A 348 -25.21 -17.29 -6.54
CA TYR A 348 -24.01 -16.95 -5.78
C TYR A 348 -22.92 -16.45 -6.73
N PRO A 349 -23.05 -15.21 -7.25
CA PRO A 349 -22.09 -14.67 -8.20
C PRO A 349 -20.73 -14.43 -7.54
N ILE A 350 -19.67 -14.49 -8.35
CA ILE A 350 -18.31 -14.11 -7.93
C ILE A 350 -18.33 -12.65 -7.46
N ILE A 351 -17.78 -12.37 -6.27
CA ILE A 351 -17.85 -11.05 -5.64
C ILE A 351 -16.65 -10.21 -6.09
N PRO A 352 -16.83 -9.07 -6.78
CA PRO A 352 -15.71 -8.27 -7.28
C PRO A 352 -14.92 -7.62 -6.14
N VAL A 353 -13.69 -8.07 -5.92
CA VAL A 353 -12.80 -7.59 -4.83
C VAL A 353 -11.40 -7.17 -5.31
N ALA A 354 -11.21 -7.12 -6.63
CA ALA A 354 -9.96 -6.74 -7.29
C ALA A 354 -10.22 -6.04 -8.63
N ASP A 355 -9.22 -5.31 -9.14
CA ASP A 355 -9.31 -4.65 -10.46
C ASP A 355 -9.19 -5.64 -11.63
N THR A 356 -8.49 -6.77 -11.44
CA THR A 356 -8.23 -7.79 -12.46
C THR A 356 -8.78 -9.14 -12.03
N LEU A 357 -9.56 -9.77 -12.89
CA LEU A 357 -10.00 -11.16 -12.77
C LEU A 357 -9.23 -12.07 -13.73
N VAL A 358 -8.84 -13.25 -13.27
CA VAL A 358 -8.27 -14.32 -14.07
C VAL A 358 -9.20 -15.52 -14.06
N LEU A 359 -9.57 -15.97 -15.24
CA LEU A 359 -10.35 -17.19 -15.49
C LEU A 359 -9.39 -18.28 -16.01
N ALA A 360 -8.99 -19.20 -15.13
CA ALA A 360 -7.91 -20.18 -15.38
C ALA A 360 -8.39 -21.49 -16.04
N GLY A 361 -9.23 -21.38 -17.07
CA GLY A 361 -9.73 -22.49 -17.88
C GLY A 361 -11.02 -23.12 -17.38
N ASP A 362 -11.65 -23.89 -18.28
CA ASP A 362 -12.92 -24.59 -18.10
C ASP A 362 -14.06 -23.68 -17.64
N ILE A 363 -14.22 -22.56 -18.35
CA ILE A 363 -15.28 -21.58 -18.08
C ILE A 363 -16.55 -21.95 -18.83
N THR A 364 -16.42 -22.18 -20.14
CA THR A 364 -17.50 -22.58 -21.03
C THR A 364 -16.94 -22.98 -22.40
N TYR A 365 -17.78 -23.41 -23.33
CA TYR A 365 -17.38 -23.78 -24.69
C TYR A 365 -16.96 -22.57 -25.54
N LEU A 366 -15.96 -22.76 -26.42
CA LEU A 366 -15.55 -21.77 -27.43
C LEU A 366 -16.47 -21.78 -28.66
N ARG A 367 -17.76 -21.53 -28.40
CA ARG A 367 -18.82 -21.43 -29.41
C ARG A 367 -19.59 -20.12 -29.21
N ASN A 368 -19.99 -19.48 -30.31
CA ASN A 368 -20.52 -18.11 -30.28
C ASN A 368 -21.72 -17.91 -29.34
N ASP A 369 -22.62 -18.88 -29.25
CA ASP A 369 -23.79 -18.84 -28.36
C ASP A 369 -23.40 -18.80 -26.87
N PHE A 370 -22.26 -19.39 -26.49
CA PHE A 370 -21.74 -19.30 -25.12
C PHE A 370 -21.04 -17.97 -24.85
N PHE A 371 -20.54 -17.27 -25.87
CA PHE A 371 -20.02 -15.91 -25.71
C PHE A 371 -21.13 -14.88 -25.46
N GLU A 372 -22.37 -15.19 -25.82
CA GLU A 372 -23.56 -14.38 -25.50
C GLU A 372 -24.07 -14.61 -24.06
N ASN A 373 -23.43 -15.49 -23.29
CA ASN A 373 -23.79 -15.73 -21.90
C ASN A 373 -23.63 -14.45 -21.06
N LYS A 374 -24.67 -14.09 -20.29
CA LYS A 374 -24.72 -12.93 -19.38
C LYS A 374 -23.59 -12.90 -18.35
N PHE A 375 -22.93 -14.03 -18.09
CA PHE A 375 -21.73 -14.07 -17.28
C PHE A 375 -20.63 -13.14 -17.79
N PHE A 376 -20.41 -13.08 -19.11
CA PHE A 376 -19.38 -12.20 -19.68
C PHE A 376 -19.77 -10.72 -19.57
N ASP A 377 -21.07 -10.39 -19.60
CA ASP A 377 -21.54 -9.03 -19.32
C ASP A 377 -21.32 -8.67 -17.85
N TYR A 378 -21.71 -9.57 -16.94
CA TYR A 378 -21.47 -9.41 -15.50
C TYR A 378 -19.98 -9.18 -15.20
N VAL A 379 -19.10 -9.99 -15.77
CA VAL A 379 -17.66 -9.86 -15.58
C VAL A 379 -17.11 -8.57 -16.21
N SER A 380 -17.61 -8.18 -17.39
CA SER A 380 -17.22 -6.94 -18.06
C SER A 380 -17.60 -5.69 -17.26
N ASP A 381 -18.75 -5.73 -16.57
CA ASP A 381 -19.27 -4.60 -15.80
C ASP A 381 -18.62 -4.46 -14.41
N ASN A 382 -18.14 -5.55 -13.82
CA ASN A 382 -17.68 -5.56 -12.42
C ASN A 382 -16.16 -5.57 -12.24
N TRP A 383 -15.36 -5.88 -13.26
CA TRP A 383 -13.90 -5.80 -13.22
C TRP A 383 -13.39 -4.79 -14.24
N LYS A 384 -12.24 -4.14 -13.96
CA LYS A 384 -11.61 -3.25 -14.94
C LYS A 384 -11.15 -4.04 -16.15
N GLN A 385 -10.62 -5.25 -15.92
CA GLN A 385 -10.19 -6.17 -16.97
C GLN A 385 -10.25 -7.62 -16.50
N THR A 386 -10.52 -8.52 -17.43
CA THR A 386 -10.53 -9.97 -17.20
C THR A 386 -9.73 -10.69 -18.27
N PHE A 387 -8.92 -11.65 -17.85
CA PHE A 387 -8.17 -12.53 -18.74
C PHE A 387 -8.65 -13.97 -18.56
N TRP A 388 -8.94 -14.62 -19.68
CA TRP A 388 -9.43 -15.99 -19.74
C TRP A 388 -8.45 -16.82 -20.57
N ILE A 389 -7.99 -17.94 -20.01
CA ILE A 389 -7.27 -18.97 -20.75
C ILE A 389 -8.21 -20.15 -21.03
N PRO A 390 -8.10 -20.83 -22.18
CA PRO A 390 -8.84 -22.06 -22.40
C PRO A 390 -8.25 -23.21 -21.57
N GLY A 391 -9.13 -24.01 -20.98
CA GLY A 391 -8.88 -25.37 -20.51
C GLY A 391 -9.19 -26.40 -21.59
N ASN A 392 -9.55 -27.63 -21.20
CA ASN A 392 -9.90 -28.70 -22.16
C ASN A 392 -11.39 -28.63 -22.54
N HIS A 393 -12.29 -28.27 -21.61
CA HIS A 393 -13.73 -28.20 -21.87
C HIS A 393 -14.11 -27.14 -22.90
N GLU A 394 -13.34 -26.06 -23.00
CA GLU A 394 -13.49 -25.05 -24.06
C GLU A 394 -13.63 -25.67 -25.46
N TYR A 395 -13.01 -26.84 -25.72
CA TYR A 395 -12.99 -27.51 -27.01
C TYR A 395 -14.06 -28.62 -27.19
N TYR A 396 -14.87 -28.93 -26.18
CA TYR A 396 -15.87 -30.02 -26.21
C TYR A 396 -17.13 -29.72 -27.03
N CYS A 397 -17.10 -28.68 -27.87
CA CYS A 397 -18.24 -28.23 -28.66
C CYS A 397 -18.13 -28.59 -30.16
N GLY A 398 -17.26 -29.54 -30.51
CA GLY A 398 -17.05 -29.98 -31.89
C GLY A 398 -16.27 -29.00 -32.76
N ILE A 399 -15.68 -27.96 -32.17
CA ILE A 399 -14.76 -27.06 -32.85
C ILE A 399 -13.41 -27.74 -33.05
N ASP A 400 -12.73 -27.38 -34.14
CA ASP A 400 -11.32 -27.69 -34.28
C ASP A 400 -10.51 -26.71 -33.45
N MET A 401 -9.77 -27.21 -32.47
CA MET A 401 -8.98 -26.39 -31.55
C MET A 401 -7.88 -25.59 -32.27
N ASP A 402 -7.42 -26.04 -33.44
CA ASP A 402 -6.39 -25.33 -34.20
C ASP A 402 -6.86 -23.93 -34.66
N LYS A 403 -8.19 -23.69 -34.72
CA LYS A 403 -8.77 -22.36 -34.96
C LYS A 403 -8.50 -21.36 -33.84
N TYR A 404 -8.18 -21.85 -32.65
CA TYR A 404 -7.93 -21.05 -31.44
C TYR A 404 -6.47 -21.18 -30.97
N GLN A 405 -5.53 -21.44 -31.88
CA GLN A 405 -4.10 -21.16 -31.64
C GLN A 405 -3.87 -19.64 -31.69
N LEU A 406 -4.22 -18.97 -30.58
CA LEU A 406 -4.26 -17.52 -30.48
C LEU A 406 -2.86 -16.91 -30.60
N SER A 407 -2.61 -16.17 -31.68
CA SER A 407 -1.43 -15.31 -31.82
C SER A 407 -1.62 -13.94 -31.16
N THR A 408 -2.87 -13.54 -30.98
CA THR A 408 -3.28 -12.29 -30.32
C THR A 408 -4.51 -12.54 -29.44
N PRO A 409 -4.67 -11.80 -28.31
CA PRO A 409 -5.86 -11.91 -27.48
C PRO A 409 -7.15 -11.58 -28.25
N ILE A 410 -8.21 -12.37 -28.05
CA ILE A 410 -9.55 -12.14 -28.58
C ILE A 410 -10.40 -11.42 -27.54
N ALA A 411 -10.96 -10.27 -27.90
CA ALA A 411 -11.91 -9.56 -27.05
C ALA A 411 -13.29 -10.24 -27.11
N ILE A 412 -13.73 -10.82 -25.98
CA ILE A 412 -15.09 -11.34 -25.79
C ILE A 412 -16.06 -10.19 -25.44
N ARG A 413 -15.55 -9.20 -24.70
CA ARG A 413 -16.16 -7.90 -24.40
C ARG A 413 -15.07 -6.82 -24.41
N LYS A 414 -15.44 -5.56 -24.16
CA LYS A 414 -14.52 -4.40 -24.16
C LYS A 414 -13.26 -4.58 -23.28
N ASN A 415 -13.37 -5.39 -22.23
CA ASN A 415 -12.34 -5.62 -21.22
C ASN A 415 -12.24 -7.09 -20.77
N VAL A 416 -12.78 -8.03 -21.56
CA VAL A 416 -12.70 -9.47 -21.29
C VAL A 416 -11.98 -10.12 -22.45
N PHE A 417 -10.82 -10.70 -22.19
CA PHE A 417 -9.91 -11.17 -23.22
C PHE A 417 -9.64 -12.67 -23.08
N LEU A 418 -9.95 -13.44 -24.12
CA LEU A 418 -9.51 -14.81 -24.29
C LEU A 418 -8.10 -14.80 -24.88
N LEU A 419 -7.16 -15.52 -24.26
CA LEU A 419 -5.77 -15.58 -24.68
C LEU A 419 -5.15 -16.93 -24.31
N ASN A 420 -4.06 -17.27 -24.97
CA ASN A 420 -3.26 -18.46 -24.64
C ASN A 420 -1.81 -18.22 -25.06
N ASN A 421 -0.86 -18.84 -24.35
CA ASN A 421 0.58 -18.69 -24.59
C ASN A 421 1.00 -17.23 -24.82
N THR A 422 0.52 -16.35 -23.93
CA THR A 422 0.70 -14.89 -24.02
C THR A 422 1.12 -14.35 -22.66
N SER A 423 1.87 -13.24 -22.62
CA SER A 423 2.09 -12.49 -21.38
C SER A 423 1.60 -11.06 -21.49
N ILE A 424 1.10 -10.53 -20.37
CA ILE A 424 0.58 -9.16 -20.27
C ILE A 424 1.19 -8.50 -19.04
N LYS A 425 1.68 -7.27 -19.20
CA LYS A 425 2.20 -6.46 -18.10
C LYS A 425 1.10 -5.55 -17.55
N ILE A 426 0.83 -5.65 -16.25
CA ILE A 426 -0.17 -4.82 -15.54
C ILE A 426 0.48 -4.30 -14.27
N ASN A 427 0.50 -2.97 -14.10
CA ASN A 427 1.04 -2.32 -12.89
C ASN A 427 2.42 -2.85 -12.45
N GLY A 428 3.31 -3.08 -13.42
CA GLY A 428 4.66 -3.59 -13.17
C GLY A 428 4.80 -5.11 -12.98
N ILE A 429 3.70 -5.88 -12.95
CA ILE A 429 3.70 -7.34 -12.84
C ILE A 429 3.40 -7.96 -14.21
N PHE A 430 4.15 -8.99 -14.59
CA PHE A 430 3.82 -9.82 -15.75
C PHE A 430 2.91 -10.99 -15.38
N LEU A 431 1.76 -11.09 -16.03
CA LEU A 431 0.91 -12.28 -16.02
C LEU A 431 1.26 -13.13 -17.23
N ILE A 432 1.65 -14.38 -17.02
CA ILE A 432 2.04 -15.32 -18.07
C ILE A 432 0.99 -16.41 -18.16
N PHE A 433 0.35 -16.54 -19.30
CA PHE A 433 -0.84 -17.36 -19.49
C PHE A 433 -0.58 -18.52 -20.44
N SER A 434 -0.98 -19.72 -20.09
CA SER A 434 -0.86 -20.91 -20.95
C SER A 434 -1.82 -22.01 -20.50
N THR A 435 -2.50 -22.71 -21.40
CA THR A 435 -3.25 -23.93 -21.04
C THR A 435 -2.34 -25.00 -20.39
N LEU A 436 -1.03 -24.93 -20.66
CA LEU A 436 0.04 -25.86 -20.28
C LEU A 436 -0.07 -27.24 -20.96
N TRP A 437 -1.24 -27.88 -20.95
CA TRP A 437 -1.42 -29.31 -21.27
C TRP A 437 -0.47 -30.22 -20.47
N SER A 438 -0.90 -31.42 -20.08
CA SER A 438 -0.02 -32.33 -19.34
C SER A 438 0.81 -33.21 -20.29
N LYS A 439 1.62 -34.12 -19.72
CA LYS A 439 2.43 -35.04 -20.51
C LYS A 439 2.05 -36.48 -20.20
N ILE A 440 1.50 -37.17 -21.19
CA ILE A 440 1.13 -38.58 -21.08
C ILE A 440 2.31 -39.45 -21.50
N GLU A 441 2.79 -40.27 -20.57
CA GLU A 441 3.88 -41.20 -20.82
C GLU A 441 3.40 -42.47 -21.54
N LYS A 442 4.28 -43.07 -22.35
CA LYS A 442 3.98 -44.25 -23.17
C LYS A 442 3.29 -45.40 -22.40
N PRO A 443 3.67 -45.75 -21.15
CA PRO A 443 3.04 -46.85 -20.43
C PRO A 443 1.55 -46.66 -20.16
N TYR A 444 1.08 -45.41 -20.09
CA TYR A 444 -0.30 -45.07 -19.77
C TYR A 444 -1.11 -44.60 -20.97
N ALA A 445 -0.47 -44.40 -22.14
CA ALA A 445 -1.08 -43.78 -23.32
C ALA A 445 -2.40 -44.44 -23.74
N ASN A 446 -2.41 -45.75 -23.99
CA ASN A 446 -3.63 -46.45 -24.42
C ASN A 446 -4.72 -46.43 -23.34
N TYR A 447 -4.33 -46.59 -22.08
CA TYR A 447 -5.29 -46.58 -20.97
C TYR A 447 -5.95 -45.21 -20.85
N ILE A 448 -5.16 -44.13 -20.85
CA ILE A 448 -5.65 -42.77 -20.75
C ILE A 448 -6.50 -42.39 -21.98
N GLN A 449 -6.04 -42.70 -23.20
CA GLN A 449 -6.76 -42.36 -24.43
C GLN A 449 -8.16 -42.98 -24.47
N ASN A 450 -8.34 -44.15 -23.86
CA ASN A 450 -9.62 -44.85 -23.82
C ASN A 450 -10.50 -44.47 -22.60
N ASN A 451 -10.01 -43.65 -21.67
CA ASN A 451 -10.70 -43.37 -20.40
C ASN A 451 -10.79 -41.87 -20.05
N VAL A 452 -10.29 -40.97 -20.91
CA VAL A 452 -10.37 -39.52 -20.72
C VAL A 452 -11.13 -38.91 -21.89
N SER A 453 -12.20 -38.16 -21.58
CA SER A 453 -13.11 -37.58 -22.57
C SER A 453 -12.46 -36.60 -23.53
N ASP A 454 -11.29 -36.02 -23.20
CA ASP A 454 -10.50 -35.20 -24.11
C ASP A 454 -10.29 -35.90 -25.47
N PHE A 455 -10.03 -37.22 -25.45
CA PHE A 455 -9.76 -38.03 -26.63
C PHE A 455 -11.02 -38.54 -27.35
N GLU A 456 -12.19 -38.09 -26.93
CA GLU A 456 -13.48 -38.35 -27.57
C GLU A 456 -14.13 -37.04 -28.05
N CYS A 457 -13.95 -35.96 -27.28
CA CYS A 457 -14.66 -34.70 -27.47
C CYS A 457 -13.86 -33.63 -28.20
N ILE A 458 -12.51 -33.68 -28.18
CA ILE A 458 -11.67 -32.64 -28.78
C ILE A 458 -11.26 -33.01 -30.21
N VAL A 459 -11.34 -32.05 -31.12
CA VAL A 459 -10.86 -32.15 -32.50
C VAL A 459 -9.65 -31.23 -32.69
N SER A 460 -8.58 -31.74 -33.30
CA SER A 460 -7.38 -30.98 -33.71
C SER A 460 -6.97 -31.39 -35.13
N GLY A 461 -6.86 -30.44 -36.04
CA GLY A 461 -6.47 -30.69 -37.43
C GLY A 461 -7.44 -31.62 -38.16
N GLY A 462 -8.74 -31.48 -37.89
CA GLY A 462 -9.82 -32.28 -38.47
C GLY A 462 -9.91 -33.72 -37.95
N LYS A 463 -9.15 -34.09 -36.92
CA LYS A 463 -9.15 -35.43 -36.31
C LYS A 463 -9.42 -35.35 -34.82
N ILE A 464 -10.02 -36.40 -34.27
CA ILE A 464 -10.14 -36.55 -32.81
C ILE A 464 -8.73 -36.50 -32.21
N LEU A 465 -8.60 -35.77 -31.10
CA LEU A 465 -7.35 -35.61 -30.38
C LEU A 465 -6.79 -37.00 -30.00
N ASP A 466 -5.49 -37.20 -30.20
CA ASP A 466 -4.78 -38.39 -29.77
C ASP A 466 -3.66 -38.03 -28.79
N VAL A 467 -3.10 -39.03 -28.10
CA VAL A 467 -2.01 -38.80 -27.12
C VAL A 467 -0.78 -38.17 -27.77
N THR A 468 -0.55 -38.41 -29.06
CA THR A 468 0.58 -37.81 -29.80
C THR A 468 0.42 -36.30 -29.92
N THR A 469 -0.78 -35.86 -30.31
CA THR A 469 -1.14 -34.44 -30.49
C THR A 469 -1.25 -33.74 -29.15
N PHE A 470 -1.87 -34.38 -28.14
CA PHE A 470 -1.89 -33.90 -26.75
C PHE A 470 -0.47 -33.60 -26.23
N ASN A 471 0.46 -34.54 -26.39
CA ASN A 471 1.86 -34.35 -25.98
C ASN A 471 2.60 -33.29 -26.82
N LYS A 472 2.16 -33.01 -28.06
CA LYS A 472 2.69 -31.91 -28.89
C LYS A 472 2.25 -30.56 -28.32
N LEU A 473 0.98 -30.43 -27.92
CA LEU A 473 0.43 -29.21 -27.29
C LEU A 473 1.14 -28.89 -25.97
N HIS A 474 1.44 -29.91 -25.17
CA HIS A 474 2.28 -29.78 -23.97
C HIS A 474 3.66 -29.21 -24.29
N LYS A 475 4.35 -29.78 -25.29
CA LYS A 475 5.69 -29.30 -25.69
C LYS A 475 5.66 -27.83 -26.12
N GLN A 476 4.64 -27.43 -26.88
CA GLN A 476 4.48 -26.03 -27.34
C GLN A 476 4.27 -25.08 -26.15
N SER A 477 3.34 -25.43 -25.27
CA SER A 477 3.01 -24.64 -24.08
C SER A 477 4.21 -24.52 -23.12
N LEU A 478 4.91 -25.62 -22.86
CA LEU A 478 6.10 -25.63 -22.03
C LEU A 478 7.27 -24.86 -22.67
N ALA A 479 7.42 -24.92 -23.99
CA ALA A 479 8.43 -24.14 -24.70
C ALA A 479 8.16 -22.62 -24.56
N PHE A 480 6.90 -22.19 -24.71
CA PHE A 480 6.50 -20.81 -24.46
C PHE A 480 6.82 -20.39 -23.01
N LEU A 481 6.36 -21.15 -22.01
CA LEU A 481 6.60 -20.83 -20.60
C LEU A 481 8.10 -20.73 -20.29
N ARG A 482 8.92 -21.63 -20.83
CA ARG A 482 10.39 -21.59 -20.65
C ARG A 482 11.02 -20.36 -21.29
N ALA A 483 10.64 -20.05 -22.52
CA ALA A 483 11.15 -18.87 -23.24
C ALA A 483 10.76 -17.58 -22.48
N GLU A 484 9.51 -17.49 -22.07
CA GLU A 484 8.95 -16.29 -21.48
C GLU A 484 9.44 -16.04 -20.05
N THR A 485 9.50 -17.08 -19.21
CA THR A 485 10.07 -16.97 -17.87
C THR A 485 11.56 -16.65 -17.88
N LYS A 486 12.30 -17.09 -18.91
CA LYS A 486 13.69 -16.71 -19.15
C LYS A 486 13.82 -15.25 -19.59
N ARG A 487 12.97 -14.81 -20.52
CA ARG A 487 12.91 -13.39 -20.97
C ARG A 487 12.62 -12.46 -19.80
N LEU A 488 11.72 -12.87 -18.91
CA LEU A 488 11.26 -12.10 -17.75
C LEU A 488 12.00 -12.47 -16.45
N LYS A 489 13.26 -12.89 -16.52
CA LYS A 489 13.99 -13.45 -15.35
C LYS A 489 14.01 -12.51 -14.14
N SER A 490 14.21 -11.21 -14.37
CA SER A 490 14.34 -10.17 -13.33
C SER A 490 13.03 -9.47 -12.98
N GLU A 491 11.94 -9.81 -13.65
CA GLU A 491 10.64 -9.15 -13.49
C GLU A 491 9.75 -9.89 -12.48
N THR A 492 8.91 -9.15 -11.77
CA THR A 492 7.85 -9.76 -10.96
C THR A 492 6.81 -10.39 -11.88
N LYS A 493 6.49 -11.66 -11.64
CA LYS A 493 5.60 -12.43 -12.51
C LYS A 493 4.69 -13.38 -11.75
N ILE A 494 3.52 -13.60 -12.30
CA ILE A 494 2.56 -14.63 -11.90
C ILE A 494 2.30 -15.49 -13.14
N ILE A 495 2.31 -16.80 -12.95
CA ILE A 495 2.06 -17.77 -14.01
C ILE A 495 0.65 -18.32 -13.82
N ILE A 496 -0.09 -18.47 -14.90
CA ILE A 496 -1.47 -18.94 -14.92
C ILE A 496 -1.51 -20.10 -15.89
N THR A 497 -1.88 -21.27 -15.39
CA THR A 497 -2.14 -22.45 -16.21
C THR A 497 -3.50 -23.05 -15.94
N HIS A 498 -4.00 -23.86 -16.86
CA HIS A 498 -5.16 -24.68 -16.56
C HIS A 498 -4.71 -26.00 -15.92
N HIS A 499 -3.87 -26.77 -16.63
CA HIS A 499 -3.33 -28.03 -16.12
C HIS A 499 -2.36 -27.83 -14.95
N LEU A 500 -2.24 -28.87 -14.11
CA LEU A 500 -1.44 -28.83 -12.88
C LEU A 500 0.06 -28.93 -13.21
N PRO A 501 0.92 -28.03 -12.67
CA PRO A 501 2.35 -27.99 -12.97
C PRO A 501 3.21 -28.87 -12.04
N SER A 502 2.63 -29.58 -11.07
CA SER A 502 3.36 -30.41 -10.12
C SER A 502 2.45 -31.46 -9.51
N ASN A 503 2.99 -32.66 -9.26
CA ASN A 503 2.26 -33.72 -8.57
C ASN A 503 1.85 -33.33 -7.13
N GLN A 504 2.55 -32.36 -6.53
CA GLN A 504 2.20 -31.83 -5.21
C GLN A 504 0.87 -31.08 -5.20
N CYS A 505 0.38 -30.66 -6.37
CA CYS A 505 -0.92 -29.97 -6.51
C CYS A 505 -2.12 -30.93 -6.55
N ASN A 506 -1.88 -32.24 -6.71
CA ASN A 506 -2.97 -33.22 -6.73
C ASN A 506 -3.63 -33.34 -5.35
N ALA A 507 -4.95 -33.51 -5.37
CA ALA A 507 -5.69 -33.90 -4.17
C ALA A 507 -5.25 -35.30 -3.72
N ILE A 508 -5.30 -35.54 -2.40
CA ILE A 508 -4.86 -36.80 -1.78
C ILE A 508 -5.59 -38.01 -2.39
N GLU A 509 -6.88 -37.85 -2.70
CA GLU A 509 -7.71 -38.91 -3.31
C GLU A 509 -7.29 -39.31 -4.73
N PHE A 510 -6.51 -38.48 -5.43
CA PHE A 510 -6.03 -38.78 -6.78
C PHE A 510 -4.61 -39.34 -6.79
N LEU A 511 -3.91 -39.43 -5.65
CA LEU A 511 -2.55 -39.95 -5.61
C LEU A 511 -2.47 -41.38 -6.13
N GLY A 512 -1.55 -41.63 -7.07
CA GLY A 512 -1.35 -42.95 -7.68
C GLY A 512 -2.31 -43.32 -8.81
N SER A 513 -3.29 -42.46 -9.15
CA SER A 513 -4.18 -42.71 -10.29
C SER A 513 -3.39 -42.81 -11.59
N LYS A 514 -3.71 -43.85 -12.40
CA LYS A 514 -3.15 -44.05 -13.74
C LYS A 514 -3.61 -42.97 -14.74
N LEU A 515 -4.64 -42.19 -14.40
CA LEU A 515 -5.16 -41.11 -15.22
C LEU A 515 -4.44 -39.78 -14.99
N ASN A 516 -3.74 -39.61 -13.86
CA ASN A 516 -3.06 -38.36 -13.51
C ASN A 516 -2.17 -37.75 -14.62
N PRO A 517 -1.46 -38.53 -15.46
CA PRO A 517 -0.68 -37.94 -16.55
C PRO A 517 -1.49 -37.16 -17.58
N ALA A 518 -2.84 -37.28 -17.62
CA ALA A 518 -3.73 -36.46 -18.43
C ALA A 518 -4.08 -35.10 -17.79
N PHE A 519 -3.88 -34.94 -16.47
CA PHE A 519 -4.29 -33.75 -15.72
C PHE A 519 -3.10 -32.95 -15.18
N CYS A 520 -2.03 -33.66 -14.82
CA CYS A 520 -0.88 -33.14 -14.09
C CYS A 520 0.43 -33.50 -14.79
N THR A 521 1.37 -32.56 -14.81
CA THR A 521 2.74 -32.77 -15.29
C THR A 521 3.74 -32.35 -14.23
N GLU A 522 4.75 -33.20 -13.96
CA GLU A 522 5.73 -32.93 -12.92
C GLU A 522 6.79 -31.93 -13.39
N LEU A 523 6.58 -30.65 -13.05
CA LEU A 523 7.48 -29.54 -13.39
C LEU A 523 8.04 -28.83 -12.16
N SER A 524 8.07 -29.43 -10.96
CA SER A 524 8.52 -28.76 -9.72
C SER A 524 9.90 -28.10 -9.88
N GLY A 525 10.86 -28.79 -10.52
CA GLY A 525 12.19 -28.23 -10.77
C GLY A 525 12.21 -27.06 -11.78
N PHE A 526 11.22 -26.95 -12.66
CA PHE A 526 11.02 -25.76 -13.50
C PHE A 526 10.32 -24.65 -12.72
N VAL A 527 9.25 -24.97 -11.99
CA VAL A 527 8.51 -24.04 -11.14
C VAL A 527 9.44 -23.33 -10.17
N GLU A 528 10.34 -24.05 -9.51
CA GLU A 528 11.36 -23.49 -8.60
C GLU A 528 12.26 -22.46 -9.31
N LYS A 529 12.69 -22.77 -10.54
CA LYS A 529 13.59 -21.90 -11.32
C LYS A 529 12.91 -20.63 -11.84
N THR A 530 11.58 -20.61 -11.96
CA THR A 530 10.85 -19.44 -12.46
C THR A 530 10.98 -18.23 -11.53
N ASN A 531 11.14 -18.45 -10.22
CA ASN A 531 11.01 -17.43 -9.17
C ASN A 531 9.72 -16.59 -9.33
N ALA A 532 8.64 -17.18 -9.85
CA ALA A 532 7.36 -16.51 -9.91
C ALA A 532 6.85 -16.23 -8.49
N HIS A 533 6.11 -15.13 -8.31
CA HIS A 533 5.44 -14.86 -7.03
C HIS A 533 4.39 -15.93 -6.75
N ALA A 534 3.68 -16.33 -7.80
CA ALA A 534 2.66 -17.35 -7.73
C ALA A 534 2.42 -18.06 -9.05
N TRP A 535 1.78 -19.22 -8.94
CA TRP A 535 1.29 -20.03 -10.04
C TRP A 535 -0.17 -20.39 -9.77
N ILE A 536 -1.08 -19.88 -10.59
CA ILE A 536 -2.52 -20.16 -10.51
C ILE A 536 -2.82 -21.34 -11.43
N TYR A 537 -3.58 -22.33 -10.95
CA TYR A 537 -3.97 -23.51 -11.73
C TYR A 537 -5.41 -23.98 -11.44
N GLY A 538 -5.97 -24.86 -12.29
CA GLY A 538 -7.31 -25.43 -12.19
C GLY A 538 -7.34 -26.94 -12.49
N HIS A 539 -8.38 -27.40 -13.21
CA HIS A 539 -8.53 -28.70 -13.88
C HIS A 539 -8.77 -29.95 -13.00
N SER A 540 -8.30 -29.99 -11.76
CA SER A 540 -8.49 -31.16 -10.88
C SER A 540 -9.84 -31.21 -10.17
N HIS A 541 -10.62 -30.14 -10.26
CA HIS A 541 -11.87 -29.88 -9.54
C HIS A 541 -11.73 -29.98 -8.01
N ARG A 542 -10.50 -29.81 -7.50
CA ARG A 542 -10.20 -29.89 -6.07
C ARG A 542 -9.38 -28.71 -5.63
N ASN A 543 -9.97 -27.91 -4.74
CA ASN A 543 -9.24 -26.87 -4.04
C ASN A 543 -8.34 -27.48 -2.98
N THR A 544 -7.05 -27.52 -3.26
CA THR A 544 -6.03 -27.96 -2.30
C THR A 544 -5.44 -26.76 -1.55
N PRO A 545 -4.86 -26.97 -0.35
CA PRO A 545 -4.08 -25.94 0.32
C PRO A 545 -2.93 -25.44 -0.57
N GLU A 546 -2.50 -24.19 -0.35
CA GLU A 546 -1.37 -23.62 -1.07
C GLU A 546 -0.11 -24.48 -0.94
N VAL A 547 0.51 -24.80 -2.07
CA VAL A 547 1.78 -25.54 -2.14
C VAL A 547 2.89 -24.55 -2.45
N LYS A 548 4.04 -24.70 -1.79
CA LYS A 548 5.20 -23.82 -2.03
C LYS A 548 6.36 -24.61 -2.62
N ILE A 549 6.78 -24.24 -3.83
CA ILE A 549 7.95 -24.81 -4.50
C ILE A 549 8.98 -23.69 -4.69
N GLY A 550 10.08 -23.75 -3.95
CA GLY A 550 11.03 -22.66 -3.84
C GLY A 550 10.36 -21.39 -3.27
N LYS A 551 10.33 -20.32 -4.06
CA LYS A 551 9.64 -19.06 -3.72
C LYS A 551 8.21 -18.97 -4.30
N THR A 552 7.86 -19.85 -5.22
CA THR A 552 6.59 -19.80 -5.95
C THR A 552 5.47 -20.42 -5.12
N ARG A 553 4.37 -19.69 -5.00
CA ARG A 553 3.12 -20.13 -4.34
C ARG A 553 2.17 -20.70 -5.39
N LEU A 554 1.89 -22.00 -5.34
CA LEU A 554 0.95 -22.66 -6.23
C LEU A 554 -0.43 -22.63 -5.57
N VAL A 555 -1.40 -22.03 -6.25
CA VAL A 555 -2.74 -21.73 -5.70
C VAL A 555 -3.84 -22.07 -6.71
N THR A 556 -5.03 -22.38 -6.21
CA THR A 556 -6.19 -22.77 -7.02
C THR A 556 -7.51 -22.31 -6.39
N ASN A 557 -8.55 -22.16 -7.22
CA ASN A 557 -9.92 -21.82 -6.82
C ASN A 557 -10.93 -22.30 -7.88
N GLN A 558 -11.26 -23.59 -7.80
CA GLN A 558 -12.02 -24.34 -8.80
C GLN A 558 -13.45 -24.49 -8.33
N LEU A 559 -14.43 -24.22 -9.20
CA LEU A 559 -15.83 -24.50 -8.87
C LEU A 559 -16.13 -26.00 -9.05
N GLY A 560 -15.63 -26.61 -10.12
CA GLY A 560 -15.90 -28.00 -10.47
C GLY A 560 -17.39 -28.25 -10.72
N TYR A 561 -17.80 -29.51 -10.71
CA TYR A 561 -19.19 -29.89 -10.94
C TYR A 561 -20.06 -29.66 -9.70
N VAL A 562 -21.08 -28.80 -9.85
CA VAL A 562 -22.08 -28.59 -8.80
C VAL A 562 -22.86 -29.86 -8.52
N SER A 563 -23.17 -30.63 -9.57
CA SER A 563 -23.87 -31.92 -9.49
C SER A 563 -23.13 -32.97 -8.66
N HIS A 564 -21.80 -32.87 -8.58
CA HIS A 564 -20.95 -33.77 -7.78
C HIS A 564 -20.51 -33.15 -6.45
N ASN A 565 -21.11 -32.01 -6.05
CA ASN A 565 -20.78 -31.30 -4.81
C ASN A 565 -19.33 -30.78 -4.72
N GLU A 566 -18.65 -30.54 -5.85
CA GLU A 566 -17.24 -30.11 -5.86
C GLU A 566 -17.08 -28.63 -5.46
N HIS A 567 -18.12 -27.83 -5.72
CA HIS A 567 -18.20 -26.39 -5.40
C HIS A 567 -18.08 -26.03 -3.91
N LYS A 568 -18.17 -27.00 -2.99
CA LYS A 568 -18.21 -26.74 -1.53
C LYS A 568 -17.00 -25.99 -0.99
N THR A 569 -15.87 -26.05 -1.68
CA THR A 569 -14.61 -25.39 -1.30
C THR A 569 -14.30 -24.16 -2.15
N PHE A 570 -15.18 -23.81 -3.10
CA PHE A 570 -15.04 -22.65 -3.96
C PHE A 570 -15.24 -21.36 -3.16
N VAL A 571 -14.38 -20.38 -3.40
CA VAL A 571 -14.40 -19.10 -2.68
C VAL A 571 -14.73 -17.98 -3.67
N LEU A 572 -15.85 -17.28 -3.44
CA LEU A 572 -16.40 -16.26 -4.34
C LEU A 572 -15.53 -15.01 -4.47
N ASP A 573 -14.67 -14.73 -3.49
CA ASP A 573 -13.81 -13.55 -3.40
C ASP A 573 -12.31 -13.91 -3.36
N LYS A 574 -11.93 -15.07 -3.90
CA LYS A 574 -10.54 -15.55 -3.85
C LYS A 574 -9.58 -14.61 -4.59
N ILE A 575 -8.60 -14.09 -3.86
CA ILE A 575 -7.56 -13.23 -4.41
C ILE A 575 -6.16 -13.79 -4.16
N ILE A 576 -5.23 -13.33 -4.98
CA ILE A 576 -3.81 -13.31 -4.65
C ILE A 576 -3.35 -11.86 -4.52
N MET A 577 -2.68 -11.57 -3.40
CA MET A 577 -2.01 -10.30 -3.19
C MET A 577 -0.57 -10.44 -3.66
N ASN A 578 -0.11 -9.48 -4.46
CA ASN A 578 1.32 -9.28 -4.58
C ASN A 578 1.83 -8.51 -3.35
N TYR A 579 2.82 -9.08 -2.68
CA TYR A 579 3.61 -8.37 -1.68
C TYR A 579 4.92 -8.08 -2.39
N GLN A 580 5.14 -6.85 -2.84
CA GLN A 580 6.49 -6.44 -3.22
C GLN A 580 7.36 -6.32 -1.95
#